data_AF-A0AAE4TJR5-F1
#
_entry.id   AF-A0AAE4TJR5-F1
#
_cell.length_a   1.000
_cell.length_b   1.000
_cell.length_c   1.000
_cell.angle_alpha   90.00
_cell.angle_beta   90.00
_cell.angle_gamma   90.00
#
_symmetry.space_group_name_H-M   'P 1'
#
loop_
_entity.id
_entity.type
_entity.pdbx_description
1 polymer ?
#
loop_
_entity_poly.entity_id
_entity_poly.type
_entity_poly.pdbx_seq_one_letter_code
_entity_poly.pdbx_strand_id
1 'polypeptide(L)'
;MSYLQYTAKSHHLQWNGHQLSSICSKFYHDYCPGQLKNRHNVHLSKVSDESLLVLLLLQAELGIRSQRHFYRICQLFPCGRLLERSRFNRRAR
;
A
#
# COMPACT_ATOMS: atom_id res chain seq x y z
N MET A 1 6.12 -27.72 -26.41
CA MET A 1 5.05 -27.53 -25.41
C MET A 1 5.34 -26.23 -24.65
N SER A 2 4.57 -25.18 -24.92
CA SER A 2 4.72 -23.83 -24.37
C SER A 2 3.91 -23.68 -23.08
N TYR A 3 4.54 -23.92 -21.92
CA TYR A 3 3.86 -24.01 -20.62
C TYR A 3 3.66 -22.69 -19.86
N LEU A 4 3.89 -21.52 -20.46
CA LEU A 4 3.74 -20.24 -19.76
C LEU A 4 3.08 -19.16 -20.63
N GLN A 5 1.95 -19.49 -21.26
CA GLN A 5 1.00 -18.47 -21.70
C GLN A 5 0.13 -18.04 -20.50
N TYR A 6 0.78 -17.48 -19.46
CA TYR A 6 0.04 -16.70 -18.47
C TYR A 6 -0.26 -15.35 -19.13
N THR A 7 -1.35 -15.29 -19.88
CA THR A 7 -2.00 -14.03 -20.25
C THR A 7 -2.68 -13.48 -18.99
N ALA A 8 -1.87 -13.08 -18.00
CA ALA A 8 -2.32 -12.13 -16.99
C ALA A 8 -2.94 -10.99 -17.78
N LYS A 9 -4.23 -10.75 -17.59
CA LYS A 9 -4.97 -9.64 -18.14
C LYS A 9 -4.25 -8.33 -17.77
N SER A 10 -3.28 -7.92 -18.59
CA SER A 10 -2.41 -6.78 -18.34
C SER A 10 -3.23 -5.48 -18.23
N HIS A 11 -4.40 -5.45 -18.87
CA HIS A 11 -5.39 -4.38 -18.77
C HIS A 11 -5.99 -4.21 -17.37
N HIS A 12 -6.04 -5.24 -16.52
CA HIS A 12 -6.48 -5.08 -15.12
C HIS A 12 -5.38 -4.51 -14.21
N LEU A 13 -4.12 -4.51 -14.64
CA LEU A 13 -2.99 -3.90 -13.93
C LEU A 13 -2.69 -2.47 -14.42
N GLN A 14 -3.43 -1.95 -15.40
CA GLN A 14 -3.36 -0.55 -15.84
C GLN A 14 -4.08 0.40 -14.87
N TRP A 15 -4.02 0.13 -13.57
CA TRP A 15 -4.55 1.07 -12.60
C TRP A 15 -3.63 2.29 -12.56
N ASN A 16 -4.17 3.48 -12.82
CA ASN A 16 -3.40 4.70 -12.68
C ASN A 16 -3.11 4.94 -11.19
N GLY A 17 -1.86 4.71 -10.77
CA GLY A 17 -1.43 4.88 -9.38
C GLY A 17 -1.73 6.28 -8.83
N HIS A 18 -1.74 7.32 -9.68
CA HIS A 18 -2.13 8.67 -9.26
C HIS A 18 -3.61 8.78 -8.94
N GLN A 19 -4.49 8.13 -9.71
CA GLN A 19 -5.93 8.12 -9.43
C GLN A 19 -6.22 7.37 -8.13
N LEU A 20 -5.58 6.21 -7.93
CA LEU A 20 -5.73 5.46 -6.68
C LEU A 20 -5.24 6.27 -5.47
N SER A 21 -4.09 6.95 -5.59
CA SER A 21 -3.59 7.83 -4.55
C SER A 21 -4.55 8.99 -4.25
N SER A 22 -5.15 9.60 -5.28
CA SER A 22 -6.12 10.69 -5.12
C SER A 22 -7.39 10.22 -4.39
N ILE A 23 -7.91 9.05 -4.77
CA ILE A 23 -9.06 8.43 -4.12
C ILE A 23 -8.74 8.09 -2.65
N CYS A 24 -7.57 7.48 -2.40
CA CYS A 24 -7.13 7.13 -1.05
C CYS A 24 -6.92 8.37 -0.17
N SER A 25 -6.35 9.44 -0.70
CA SER A 25 -6.18 10.71 0.01
C SER A 25 -7.54 11.30 0.41
N LYS A 26 -8.51 11.28 -0.51
CA LYS A 26 -9.87 11.75 -0.23
C LYS A 26 -10.55 10.91 0.87
N PHE A 27 -10.47 9.58 0.78
CA PHE A 27 -11.01 8.72 1.83
C PHE A 27 -10.31 8.90 3.18
N TYR A 28 -8.98 9.06 3.17
CA TYR A 28 -8.23 9.33 4.39
C TYR A 28 -8.65 10.67 5.02
N HIS A 29 -8.83 11.71 4.21
CA HIS A 29 -9.28 13.00 4.70
C HIS A 29 -10.72 12.95 5.24
N ASP A 30 -11.64 12.28 4.55
CA ASP A 30 -13.06 12.34 4.91
C ASP A 30 -13.40 11.40 6.08
N TYR A 31 -12.71 10.27 6.22
CA TYR A 31 -13.10 9.21 7.15
C TYR A 31 -12.08 8.89 8.25
N CYS A 32 -10.81 9.34 8.15
CA CYS A 32 -9.82 8.98 9.16
C CYS A 32 -10.09 9.68 10.51
N PRO A 33 -10.16 8.93 11.63
CA PRO A 33 -10.30 9.49 12.96
C PRO A 33 -9.23 10.53 13.29
N GLY A 34 -9.62 11.61 13.97
CA GLY A 34 -8.67 12.67 14.39
C GLY A 34 -7.51 12.15 15.23
N GLN A 35 -7.72 11.09 16.01
CA GLN A 35 -6.68 10.42 16.81
C GLN A 35 -5.57 9.80 15.94
N LEU A 36 -5.91 9.30 14.74
CA LEU A 36 -4.94 8.77 13.80
C LEU A 36 -4.26 9.88 13.01
N LYS A 37 -5.00 10.91 12.60
CA LYS A 37 -4.45 12.08 11.89
C LYS A 37 -3.44 12.86 12.73
N ASN A 38 -3.76 13.06 14.02
CA ASN A 38 -2.98 13.89 14.94
C ASN A 38 -2.15 13.07 15.93
N ARG A 39 -1.80 11.83 15.57
CA ARG A 39 -1.00 10.97 16.45
C ARG A 39 0.39 11.55 16.69
N HIS A 40 0.93 11.26 17.87
CA HIS A 40 2.27 11.65 18.24
C HIS A 40 3.29 11.15 17.21
N ASN A 41 4.25 12.00 16.85
CA ASN A 41 5.30 11.73 15.85
C ASN A 41 4.79 11.48 14.42
N VAL A 42 3.59 11.91 14.04
CA VAL A 42 3.10 11.77 12.65
C VAL A 42 4.08 12.40 11.63
N HIS A 43 4.68 13.54 11.97
CA HIS A 43 5.66 14.26 11.14
C HIS A 43 7.03 13.58 11.06
N LEU A 44 7.36 12.67 11.98
CA LEU A 44 8.62 11.90 11.94
C LEU A 44 8.49 10.62 11.07
N SER A 45 7.30 10.32 10.57
CA SER A 45 7.06 9.13 9.75
C SER A 45 7.61 9.33 8.35
N LYS A 46 8.48 8.40 7.89
CA LYS A 46 8.99 8.40 6.51
C LYS A 46 7.93 8.10 5.45
N VAL A 47 6.84 7.43 5.85
CA VAL A 47 5.73 7.06 4.98
C VAL A 47 4.45 7.70 5.49
N SER A 48 3.72 8.40 4.61
CA SER A 48 2.42 8.98 4.94
C SER A 48 1.36 7.91 5.16
N ASP A 49 0.35 8.20 5.97
CA ASP A 49 -0.75 7.26 6.22
C ASP A 49 -1.59 7.00 4.96
N GLU A 50 -1.70 8.00 4.07
CA GLU A 50 -2.31 7.83 2.74
C GLU A 50 -1.53 6.82 1.88
N SER A 51 -0.19 6.90 1.86
CA SER A 51 0.64 5.94 1.11
C SER A 51 0.51 4.53 1.69
N LEU A 52 0.40 4.42 3.03
CA LEU A 52 0.12 3.13 3.67
C LEU A 52 -1.24 2.58 3.25
N LEU A 53 -2.28 3.42 3.16
CA LEU A 53 -3.61 3.01 2.72
C LEU A 53 -3.59 2.50 1.27
N VAL A 54 -2.91 3.21 0.37
CA VAL A 54 -2.68 2.79 -1.03
C VAL A 54 -2.03 1.40 -1.09
N LEU A 55 -0.99 1.17 -0.30
CA LEU A 55 -0.27 -0.09 -0.26
C LEU A 55 -1.09 -1.24 0.32
N LEU A 56 -1.94 -0.96 1.31
CA LEU A 56 -2.87 -1.96 1.88
C LEU A 56 -3.93 -2.37 0.86
N LEU A 57 -4.47 -1.42 0.09
CA LEU A 57 -5.41 -1.71 -0.98
C LEU A 57 -4.74 -2.51 -2.09
N LEU A 58 -3.54 -2.11 -2.52
CA LEU A 58 -2.78 -2.85 -3.51
C LEU A 58 -2.48 -4.29 -3.05
N GLN A 59 -2.14 -4.49 -1.77
CA GLN A 59 -1.97 -5.81 -1.18
C GLN A 59 -3.25 -6.64 -1.29
N ALA A 60 -4.41 -6.06 -0.97
CA ALA A 60 -5.71 -6.72 -1.02
C ALA A 60 -6.11 -7.09 -2.46
N GLU A 61 -5.94 -6.17 -3.41
CA GLU A 61 -6.20 -6.38 -4.84
C GLU A 61 -5.34 -7.50 -5.43
N LEU A 62 -4.08 -7.61 -5.01
CA LEU A 62 -3.19 -8.69 -5.42
C LEU A 62 -3.49 -10.03 -4.71
N GLY A 63 -4.48 -10.07 -3.82
CA GLY A 63 -4.86 -11.27 -3.07
C GLY A 63 -3.82 -11.72 -2.04
N ILE A 64 -2.86 -10.85 -1.67
CA ILE A 64 -1.78 -11.20 -0.76
C ILE A 64 -2.26 -11.04 0.69
N ARG A 65 -2.60 -12.15 1.34
CA ARG A 65 -3.09 -12.13 2.74
C ARG A 65 -2.03 -11.72 3.75
N SER A 66 -0.78 -12.11 3.52
CA SER A 66 0.32 -11.85 4.45
C SER A 66 0.95 -10.48 4.18
N GLN A 67 0.70 -9.54 5.08
CA GLN A 67 1.31 -8.21 5.03
C GLN A 67 2.84 -8.25 5.06
N ARG A 68 3.43 -9.20 5.79
CA ARG A 68 4.89 -9.42 5.83
C ARG A 68 5.41 -9.92 4.48
N HIS A 69 4.65 -10.77 3.79
CA HIS A 69 5.00 -11.26 2.46
C HIS A 69 4.94 -10.13 1.44
N PHE A 70 3.87 -9.35 1.44
CA PHE A 70 3.75 -8.16 0.59
C PHE A 70 4.89 -7.16 0.83
N TYR A 71 5.22 -6.87 2.10
CA TYR A 71 6.35 -6.01 2.44
C TYR A 71 7.67 -6.50 1.80
N ARG A 72 7.95 -7.81 1.84
CA ARG A 72 9.16 -8.38 1.22
C ARG A 72 9.17 -8.20 -0.29
N ILE A 73 8.01 -8.34 -0.94
CA ILE A 73 7.85 -8.07 -2.38
C ILE A 73 8.11 -6.60 -2.68
N CYS A 74 7.58 -5.66 -1.88
CA CYS A 74 7.84 -4.24 -2.07
C CYS A 74 9.34 -3.91 -2.02
N GLN A 75 10.12 -4.57 -1.16
CA GLN A 75 11.58 -4.37 -1.08
C GLN A 75 12.35 -4.72 -2.37
N LEU A 76 11.73 -5.47 -3.29
CA LEU A 76 12.34 -5.78 -4.59
C LEU A 76 12.31 -4.60 -5.56
N PHE A 77 11.51 -3.57 -5.28
CA PHE A 77 11.41 -2.37 -6.09
C PHE A 77 12.25 -1.22 -5.49
N PRO A 78 12.78 -0.29 -6.32
CA PRO A 78 13.59 0.83 -5.83
C PRO A 78 12.90 1.68 -4.75
N CYS A 79 11.57 1.83 -4.87
CA CYS A 79 10.72 2.54 -3.91
C CYS A 79 10.43 1.75 -2.61
N GLY A 80 10.74 0.45 -2.57
CA GLY A 80 10.52 -0.41 -1.41
C GLY A 80 11.31 0.00 -0.18
N ARG A 81 12.51 0.58 -0.36
CA ARG A 81 13.37 1.02 0.75
C ARG A 81 12.78 2.18 1.56
N LEU A 82 11.78 2.88 1.02
CA LEU A 82 11.06 3.96 1.72
C LEU A 82 10.05 3.41 2.73
N LEU A 83 9.61 2.15 2.57
CA LEU A 83 8.65 1.50 3.46
C LEU A 83 9.33 1.03 4.75
N GLU A 84 8.94 1.63 5.87
CA GLU A 84 9.37 1.13 7.18
C GLU A 84 8.55 -0.11 7.60
N ARG A 85 9.28 -1.20 7.88
CA ARG A 85 8.69 -2.49 8.30
C ARG A 85 7.75 -2.35 9.50
N SER A 86 8.13 -1.55 10.49
CA SER A 86 7.39 -1.33 11.75
C SER A 86 6.07 -0.62 11.52
N ARG A 87 6.01 0.28 10.54
CA ARG A 87 4.83 1.07 10.19
C ARG A 87 3.86 0.27 9.34
N PHE A 88 4.37 -0.40 8.30
CA PHE A 88 3.52 -1.22 7.45
C PHE A 88 2.96 -2.41 8.25
N ASN A 89 3.79 -3.22 8.92
CA ASN A 89 3.32 -4.41 9.64
C ASN A 89 2.65 -4.14 11.00
N ARG A 90 2.30 -2.88 11.32
CA ARG A 90 1.64 -2.56 12.58
C ARG A 90 0.20 -3.05 12.52
N ARG A 91 -0.15 -3.99 13.39
CA ARG A 91 -1.56 -4.39 13.59
C ARG A 91 -2.30 -3.27 14.29
N ALA A 92 -3.53 -2.99 13.86
CA ALA A 92 -4.48 -2.26 14.69
C ALA A 92 -4.62 -3.04 16.01
N ARG A 93 -4.43 -2.35 17.13
CA ARG A 93 -4.71 -2.90 18.46
C ARG A 93 -6.09 -2.45 18.87
#